data_AF-A0AAD1JVJ4-F1
#
_entry.id   AF-A0AAD1JVJ4-F1
#
_cell.length_a   1.000
_cell.length_b   1.000
_cell.length_c   1.000
_cell.angle_alpha   90.00
_cell.angle_beta   90.00
_cell.angle_gamma   90.00
#
_symmetry.space_group_name_H-M   'P 1'
#
loop_
_entity.id
_entity.type
_entity.pdbx_description
1 polymer ?
#
loop_
_entity_poly.entity_id
_entity_poly.type
_entity_poly.pdbx_seq_one_letter_code
_entity_poly.pdbx_strand_id
1 'polypeptide(L)'
;MYIKKVSFKILYLYLLAFCIIFSLEFKFAILNIIVYLPACILGFLALKKLFVGNIVKKQLAFLFFFFFLSMIYLIIVQIILLDAASLFPQFLFNILIAIGFCNFIFVSYDNNENYFFNMSKIIFFVTFLQSIFVFLSRYYIFLNDWIFFFLVKKGNIEISNVIEYKLRVFGLSNAGGDGLGFSITIGLCFSIFYFIKYIKGKSIFTKLMLFVPLILIVFSNIFISRTSLLTSSLILLITIFYIYIKKEKLLFIIILALFFLSIWILFKLNLNLSWAFENIYSYIQSGDFSHGSLSILINKMLFVPDNLLTWIFGCEDVSNTDIGYIKYLYYYGIIFSMFFYILIIFLYFEMRKCFISSEYRSLFLLLLIVCLVFQAKIIFLTVGLFTKLTIILFIFSLKENSFTTRSVI
;
A
#
# COMPACT_ATOMS: atom_id res chain seq x y z
N MET A 1 -19.23 16.93 -28.73
CA MET A 1 -18.68 16.27 -27.52
C MET A 1 -17.18 16.08 -27.74
N TYR A 2 -16.35 17.05 -27.32
CA TYR A 2 -14.90 16.94 -27.49
C TYR A 2 -14.37 15.93 -26.48
N ILE A 3 -14.07 14.71 -26.93
CA ILE A 3 -13.21 13.79 -26.17
C ILE A 3 -11.84 14.47 -26.15
N LYS A 4 -11.52 15.18 -25.07
CA LYS A 4 -10.15 15.63 -24.80
C LYS A 4 -9.27 14.40 -24.92
N LYS A 5 -8.39 14.37 -25.94
CA LYS A 5 -7.39 13.30 -26.10
C LYS A 5 -6.65 13.18 -24.77
N VAL A 6 -6.93 12.11 -24.02
CA VAL A 6 -6.14 11.75 -22.86
C VAL A 6 -4.75 11.45 -23.40
N SER A 7 -3.75 12.22 -22.97
CA SER A 7 -2.40 11.99 -23.46
C SER A 7 -1.93 10.60 -23.04
N PHE A 8 -1.23 9.91 -23.93
CA PHE A 8 -0.65 8.59 -23.65
C PHE A 8 0.16 8.59 -22.34
N LYS A 9 0.85 9.70 -22.05
CA LYS A 9 1.56 9.95 -20.79
C LYS A 9 0.68 9.80 -19.55
N ILE A 10 -0.55 10.33 -19.57
CA ILE A 10 -1.49 10.22 -18.45
C ILE A 10 -1.98 8.79 -18.30
N LEU A 11 -2.36 8.13 -19.40
CA LEU A 11 -2.82 6.73 -19.36
C LEU A 11 -1.73 5.81 -18.79
N TYR A 12 -0.50 5.97 -19.27
CA TYR A 12 0.66 5.20 -18.81
C TYR A 12 0.96 5.43 -17.32
N LEU A 13 0.82 6.66 -16.84
CA LEU A 13 0.98 6.99 -15.42
C LEU A 13 -0.04 6.26 -14.53
N TYR A 14 -1.30 6.15 -14.97
CA TYR A 14 -2.33 5.42 -14.22
C TYR A 14 -2.06 3.91 -14.25
N LEU A 15 -1.60 3.37 -15.38
CA LEU A 15 -1.19 1.97 -15.50
C LEU A 15 -0.03 1.65 -14.54
N LEU A 16 1.01 2.49 -14.52
CA LEU A 16 2.14 2.35 -13.60
C LEU A 16 1.70 2.40 -12.13
N ALA A 17 0.87 3.39 -11.79
CA ALA A 17 0.31 3.52 -10.45
C ALA A 17 -0.42 2.24 -10.02
N PHE A 18 -1.22 1.68 -10.93
CA PHE A 18 -1.94 0.43 -10.71
C PHE A 18 -0.99 -0.73 -10.43
N CYS A 19 0.02 -0.91 -11.29
CA CYS A 19 0.99 -1.99 -11.17
C CYS A 19 1.76 -1.92 -9.85
N ILE A 20 2.16 -0.70 -9.43
CA ILE A 20 2.94 -0.48 -8.21
C ILE A 20 2.08 -0.68 -6.94
N ILE A 21 0.89 -0.06 -6.88
CA ILE A 21 0.02 -0.09 -5.68
C ILE A 21 -0.50 -1.50 -5.37
N PHE A 22 -0.78 -2.28 -6.43
CA PHE A 22 -1.27 -3.66 -6.31
C PHE A 22 -0.19 -4.72 -6.53
N SER A 23 1.07 -4.28 -6.64
CA SER A 23 2.26 -5.13 -6.74
C SER A 23 2.11 -6.24 -7.78
N LEU A 24 1.75 -5.85 -9.01
CA LEU A 24 1.53 -6.81 -10.10
C LEU A 24 2.84 -7.40 -10.59
N GLU A 25 2.88 -8.71 -10.75
CA GLU A 25 4.01 -9.40 -11.35
C GLU A 25 3.52 -10.28 -12.46
N PHE A 26 4.05 -10.04 -13.65
CA PHE A 26 3.66 -10.74 -14.86
C PHE A 26 4.49 -12.03 -15.00
N LYS A 27 3.86 -13.10 -15.49
CA LYS A 27 4.54 -14.37 -15.82
C LYS A 27 5.58 -14.17 -16.93
N PHE A 28 5.27 -13.31 -17.90
CA PHE A 28 6.17 -13.01 -19.00
C PHE A 28 7.15 -11.91 -18.59
N ALA A 29 8.44 -12.25 -18.50
CA ALA A 29 9.50 -11.32 -18.10
C ALA A 29 9.51 -10.03 -18.93
N ILE A 30 9.22 -10.13 -20.24
CA ILE A 30 9.17 -8.97 -21.14
C ILE A 30 8.12 -7.93 -20.73
N LEU A 31 6.98 -8.38 -20.17
CA LEU A 31 5.94 -7.47 -19.67
C LEU A 31 6.40 -6.73 -18.43
N ASN A 32 7.13 -7.40 -17.52
CA ASN A 32 7.72 -6.73 -16.36
C ASN A 32 8.72 -5.65 -16.81
N ILE A 33 9.54 -5.92 -17.83
CA ILE A 33 10.49 -4.95 -18.39
C ILE A 33 9.74 -3.75 -19.00
N ILE A 34 8.76 -4.00 -19.88
CA ILE A 34 8.00 -2.96 -20.56
C ILE A 34 7.25 -2.06 -19.57
N VAL A 35 6.69 -2.62 -18.51
CA VAL A 35 5.96 -1.86 -17.50
C VAL A 35 6.90 -1.11 -16.58
N TYR A 36 7.92 -1.76 -16.01
CA TYR A 36 8.69 -1.18 -14.91
C TYR A 36 9.95 -0.42 -15.31
N LEU A 37 10.61 -0.81 -16.41
CA LEU A 37 11.85 -0.13 -16.86
C LEU A 37 11.62 1.35 -17.17
N PRO A 38 10.53 1.76 -17.87
CA PRO A 38 10.34 3.18 -18.14
C PRO A 38 9.98 3.96 -16.88
N ALA A 39 9.38 3.35 -15.85
CA ALA A 39 9.19 4.02 -14.55
C ALA A 39 10.54 4.35 -13.88
N CYS A 40 11.50 3.43 -13.95
CA CYS A 40 12.87 3.67 -13.48
C CYS A 40 13.54 4.81 -14.27
N ILE A 41 13.45 4.78 -15.60
CA ILE A 41 14.03 5.82 -16.47
C ILE A 41 13.40 7.19 -16.19
N LEU A 42 12.06 7.26 -16.15
CA LEU A 42 11.33 8.49 -15.86
C LEU A 42 11.61 9.01 -14.45
N GLY A 43 11.73 8.11 -13.48
CA GLY A 43 12.16 8.44 -12.12
C GLY A 43 13.55 9.04 -12.09
N PHE A 44 14.52 8.44 -12.80
CA PHE A 44 15.88 8.95 -12.90
C PHE A 44 15.95 10.32 -13.60
N LEU A 45 15.19 10.52 -14.68
CA LEU A 45 15.10 11.81 -15.36
C LEU A 45 14.46 12.89 -14.48
N ALA A 46 13.39 12.54 -13.75
CA ALA A 46 12.76 13.43 -12.78
C ALA A 46 13.76 13.83 -11.68
N LEU A 47 14.58 12.88 -11.24
CA LEU A 47 15.63 13.13 -10.26
C LEU A 47 16.70 14.07 -10.76
N LYS A 48 17.24 13.83 -11.96
CA LYS A 48 18.19 14.74 -12.59
C LYS A 48 17.64 16.17 -12.62
N LYS A 49 16.37 16.35 -13.01
CA LYS A 49 15.71 17.66 -13.03
C LYS A 49 15.60 18.27 -11.62
N LEU A 50 15.29 17.47 -10.61
CA LEU A 50 15.20 17.90 -9.21
C LEU A 50 16.56 18.31 -8.61
N PHE A 51 17.63 17.60 -8.97
CA PHE A 51 19.00 17.92 -8.58
C PHE A 51 19.53 19.19 -9.27
N VAL A 52 19.39 19.29 -10.59
CA VAL A 52 19.84 20.46 -11.37
C VAL A 52 19.07 21.72 -10.97
N GLY A 53 17.79 21.58 -10.58
CA GLY A 53 16.98 22.70 -10.12
C GLY A 53 17.26 23.16 -8.69
N ASN A 54 18.14 22.51 -7.91
CA ASN A 54 18.33 22.74 -6.47
C ASN A 54 17.02 22.69 -5.64
N ILE A 55 15.96 22.07 -6.17
CA ILE A 55 14.63 22.01 -5.53
C ILE A 55 14.64 21.02 -4.35
N VAL A 56 15.63 20.12 -4.32
CA VAL A 56 15.69 19.00 -3.40
C VAL A 56 16.82 19.16 -2.38
N LYS A 57 16.47 19.14 -1.08
CA LYS A 57 17.43 19.17 0.04
C LYS A 57 18.38 17.97 -0.01
N LYS A 58 19.61 18.14 0.53
CA LYS A 58 20.65 17.11 0.73
C LYS A 58 20.13 15.76 1.28
N GLN A 59 18.98 15.76 1.96
CA GLN A 59 18.29 14.61 2.53
C GLN A 59 17.71 13.61 1.51
N LEU A 60 17.16 14.10 0.40
CA LEU A 60 16.72 13.24 -0.70
C LEU A 60 17.93 12.74 -1.50
N ALA A 61 18.98 13.55 -1.61
CA ALA A 61 20.27 13.10 -2.14
C ALA A 61 20.89 11.98 -1.29
N PHE A 62 20.74 12.05 0.03
CA PHE A 62 21.10 10.98 0.95
C PHE A 62 20.28 9.71 0.72
N LEU A 63 18.96 9.81 0.50
CA LEU A 63 18.12 8.69 0.06
C LEU A 63 18.69 8.03 -1.21
N PHE A 64 19.05 8.82 -2.22
CA PHE A 64 19.64 8.29 -3.47
C PHE A 64 21.01 7.68 -3.30
N PHE A 65 21.88 8.32 -2.52
CA PHE A 65 23.18 7.77 -2.16
C PHE A 65 23.03 6.45 -1.42
N PHE A 66 22.13 6.39 -0.44
CA PHE A 66 21.81 5.20 0.33
C PHE A 66 21.28 4.07 -0.56
N PHE A 67 20.39 4.38 -1.49
CA PHE A 67 19.89 3.42 -2.48
C PHE A 67 21.00 2.92 -3.42
N PHE A 68 21.85 3.81 -3.91
CA PHE A 68 22.98 3.43 -4.77
C PHE A 68 23.98 2.54 -4.03
N LEU A 69 24.27 2.85 -2.77
CA LEU A 69 25.15 2.07 -1.91
C LEU A 69 24.56 0.67 -1.61
N SER A 70 23.24 0.59 -1.40
CA SER A 70 22.54 -0.69 -1.24
C SER A 70 22.56 -1.55 -2.51
N MET A 71 22.53 -0.95 -3.71
CA MET A 71 22.66 -1.67 -4.99
C MET A 71 24.08 -2.19 -5.22
N ILE A 72 25.10 -1.38 -4.96
CA ILE A 72 26.50 -1.81 -5.07
C ILE A 72 26.80 -2.96 -4.10
N TYR A 73 26.37 -2.82 -2.84
CA TYR A 73 26.55 -3.86 -1.84
C TYR A 73 25.83 -5.15 -2.23
N LEU A 74 24.64 -5.06 -2.83
CA LEU A 74 23.89 -6.21 -3.31
C LEU A 74 24.58 -6.92 -4.49
N ILE A 75 25.17 -6.17 -5.43
CA ILE A 75 26.00 -6.74 -6.50
C ILE A 75 27.20 -7.50 -5.89
N ILE A 76 27.85 -6.92 -4.87
CA ILE A 76 28.96 -7.56 -4.15
C ILE A 76 28.49 -8.84 -3.44
N VAL A 77 27.35 -8.80 -2.75
CA VAL A 77 26.76 -9.96 -2.05
C VAL A 77 26.36 -11.07 -3.03
N GLN A 78 25.76 -10.74 -4.18
CA GLN A 78 25.41 -11.73 -5.20
C GLN A 78 26.64 -12.36 -5.87
N ILE A 79 27.69 -11.58 -6.12
CA ILE A 79 28.94 -12.07 -6.72
C ILE A 79 29.70 -12.98 -5.73
N ILE A 80 29.70 -12.64 -4.44
CA ILE A 80 30.47 -13.37 -3.42
C ILE A 80 29.73 -14.61 -2.90
N LEU A 81 28.40 -14.55 -2.74
CA LEU A 81 27.65 -15.59 -2.03
C LEU A 81 26.81 -16.52 -2.90
N LEU A 82 26.81 -16.35 -4.23
CA LEU A 82 26.23 -17.18 -5.33
C LEU A 82 24.78 -17.73 -5.18
N ASP A 83 24.27 -17.98 -3.98
CA ASP A 83 22.94 -18.54 -3.66
C ASP A 83 22.15 -17.70 -2.62
N ALA A 84 22.73 -16.63 -2.05
CA ALA A 84 22.16 -15.99 -0.85
C ALA A 84 21.14 -14.83 -1.09
N ALA A 85 20.79 -14.42 -2.31
CA ALA A 85 19.99 -13.19 -2.46
C ALA A 85 19.15 -13.06 -3.75
N SER A 86 18.10 -13.86 -3.92
CA SER A 86 17.16 -13.68 -5.05
C SER A 86 16.03 -12.67 -4.78
N LEU A 87 15.53 -12.59 -3.54
CA LEU A 87 14.31 -11.81 -3.22
C LEU A 87 14.59 -10.37 -2.75
N PHE A 88 15.77 -10.13 -2.18
CA PHE A 88 16.20 -8.79 -1.78
C PHE A 88 16.39 -7.80 -2.95
N PRO A 89 17.05 -8.17 -4.05
CA PRO A 89 17.15 -7.31 -5.24
C PRO A 89 15.79 -6.94 -5.77
N GLN A 90 14.87 -7.90 -5.84
CA GLN A 90 13.51 -7.68 -6.32
C GLN A 90 12.77 -6.70 -5.41
N PHE A 91 12.95 -6.80 -4.09
CA PHE A 91 12.34 -5.89 -3.13
C PHE A 91 12.89 -4.45 -3.23
N LEU A 92 14.21 -4.30 -3.30
CA LEU A 92 14.86 -3.00 -3.43
C LEU A 92 14.48 -2.33 -4.76
N PHE A 93 14.44 -3.11 -5.84
CA PHE A 93 13.98 -2.68 -7.15
C PHE A 93 12.54 -2.17 -7.13
N ASN A 94 11.62 -2.86 -6.43
CA ASN A 94 10.24 -2.41 -6.27
C ASN A 94 10.13 -1.07 -5.52
N ILE A 95 10.94 -0.86 -4.49
CA ILE A 95 11.00 0.44 -3.79
C ILE A 95 11.55 1.54 -4.72
N LEU A 96 12.59 1.24 -5.49
CA LEU A 96 13.18 2.19 -6.45
C LEU A 96 12.20 2.60 -7.54
N ILE A 97 11.47 1.64 -8.12
CA ILE A 97 10.39 1.91 -9.08
C ILE A 97 9.35 2.85 -8.45
N ALA A 98 8.92 2.56 -7.23
CA ALA A 98 7.88 3.34 -6.57
C ALA A 98 8.34 4.76 -6.23
N ILE A 99 9.58 4.93 -5.76
CA ILE A 99 10.20 6.24 -5.53
C ILE A 99 10.36 7.01 -6.83
N GLY A 100 10.85 6.35 -7.89
CA GLY A 100 10.96 6.92 -9.23
C GLY A 100 9.62 7.41 -9.76
N PHE A 101 8.58 6.60 -9.59
CA PHE A 101 7.20 6.97 -9.91
C PHE A 101 6.70 8.20 -9.13
N CYS A 102 6.93 8.25 -7.81
CA CYS A 102 6.57 9.42 -7.00
C CYS A 102 7.27 10.70 -7.45
N ASN A 103 8.57 10.63 -7.75
CA ASN A 103 9.33 11.78 -8.27
C ASN A 103 8.82 12.24 -9.64
N PHE A 104 8.50 11.30 -10.52
CA PHE A 104 7.96 11.63 -11.84
C PHE A 104 6.63 12.39 -11.76
N ILE A 105 5.75 12.00 -10.84
CA ILE A 105 4.49 12.72 -10.60
C ILE A 105 4.76 14.09 -10.01
N PHE A 106 5.65 14.19 -9.03
CA PHE A 106 6.04 15.46 -8.43
C PHE A 106 6.54 16.46 -9.48
N VAL A 107 7.42 16.01 -10.37
CA VAL A 107 7.98 16.83 -11.45
C VAL A 107 6.97 17.10 -12.58
N SER A 108 6.09 16.15 -12.91
CA SER A 108 5.15 16.30 -14.03
C SER A 108 3.99 17.25 -13.76
N TYR A 109 3.68 17.51 -12.48
CA TYR A 109 2.58 18.39 -12.08
C TYR A 109 3.03 19.77 -11.57
N ASP A 110 4.33 20.10 -11.76
CA ASP A 110 4.92 21.45 -11.82
C ASP A 110 4.37 22.51 -10.83
N ASN A 111 4.04 22.11 -9.59
CA ASN A 111 3.82 22.94 -8.39
C ASN A 111 3.05 22.14 -7.31
N ASN A 112 3.79 21.60 -6.34
CA ASN A 112 3.53 21.49 -4.89
C ASN A 112 2.10 21.37 -4.36
N GLU A 113 1.25 22.39 -4.55
CA GLU A 113 -0.11 22.39 -3.98
C GLU A 113 -1.02 21.33 -4.62
N ASN A 114 -0.81 21.05 -5.91
CA ASN A 114 -1.62 20.07 -6.64
C ASN A 114 -0.99 18.67 -6.66
N TYR A 115 0.27 18.50 -6.24
CA TYR A 115 0.94 17.19 -6.24
C TYR A 115 0.15 16.16 -5.42
N PHE A 116 -0.11 16.49 -4.16
CA PHE A 116 -0.78 15.56 -3.25
C PHE A 116 -2.22 15.29 -3.69
N PHE A 117 -2.93 16.33 -4.15
CA PHE A 117 -4.27 16.19 -4.71
C PHE A 117 -4.29 15.28 -5.95
N ASN A 118 -3.34 15.45 -6.88
CA ASN A 118 -3.22 14.62 -8.08
C ASN A 118 -2.81 13.18 -7.74
N MET A 119 -1.92 12.99 -6.76
CA MET A 119 -1.59 11.66 -6.22
C MET A 119 -2.84 10.98 -5.66
N SER A 120 -3.59 11.67 -4.80
CA SER A 120 -4.84 11.14 -4.25
C SER A 120 -5.85 10.81 -5.34
N LYS A 121 -5.94 11.62 -6.40
CA LYS A 121 -6.77 11.37 -7.57
C LYS A 121 -6.36 10.08 -8.29
N ILE A 122 -5.08 9.91 -8.58
CA ILE A 122 -4.57 8.71 -9.27
C ILE A 122 -4.85 7.46 -8.43
N ILE A 123 -4.53 7.50 -7.13
CA ILE A 123 -4.77 6.40 -6.19
C ILE A 123 -6.26 6.07 -6.12
N PHE A 124 -7.14 7.08 -6.08
CA PHE A 124 -8.60 6.90 -6.12
C PHE A 124 -9.05 6.11 -7.35
N PHE A 125 -8.64 6.53 -8.56
CA PHE A 125 -9.04 5.86 -9.79
C PHE A 125 -8.52 4.42 -9.89
N VAL A 126 -7.27 4.21 -9.48
CA VAL A 126 -6.63 2.89 -9.46
C VAL A 126 -7.33 1.96 -8.48
N THR A 127 -7.68 2.46 -7.29
CA THR A 127 -8.40 1.69 -6.26
C THR A 127 -9.83 1.37 -6.70
N PHE A 128 -10.49 2.32 -7.34
CA PHE A 128 -11.81 2.13 -7.93
C PHE A 128 -11.76 1.04 -9.02
N LEU A 129 -10.80 1.11 -9.93
CA LEU A 129 -10.61 0.11 -10.99
C LEU A 129 -10.36 -1.28 -10.40
N GLN A 130 -9.50 -1.40 -9.39
CA GLN A 130 -9.27 -2.67 -8.72
C GLN A 130 -10.53 -3.20 -8.03
N SER A 131 -11.32 -2.31 -7.43
CA SER A 131 -12.59 -2.69 -6.82
C SER A 131 -13.56 -3.25 -7.86
N ILE A 132 -13.63 -2.66 -9.06
CA ILE A 132 -14.40 -3.23 -10.19
C ILE A 132 -13.90 -4.64 -10.51
N PHE A 133 -12.59 -4.85 -10.62
CA PHE A 133 -12.02 -6.18 -10.88
C PHE A 133 -12.37 -7.19 -9.79
N VAL A 134 -12.38 -6.78 -8.52
CA VAL A 134 -12.81 -7.64 -7.40
C VAL A 134 -14.27 -8.09 -7.58
N PHE A 135 -15.18 -7.17 -7.92
CA PHE A 135 -16.57 -7.51 -8.21
C PHE A 135 -16.68 -8.43 -9.44
N LEU A 136 -16.00 -8.10 -10.53
CA LEU A 136 -16.03 -8.93 -11.75
C LEU A 136 -15.48 -10.34 -11.49
N SER A 137 -14.37 -10.47 -10.78
CA SER A 137 -13.78 -11.77 -10.39
C SER A 137 -14.70 -12.63 -9.52
N ARG A 138 -15.65 -12.01 -8.80
CA ARG A 138 -16.65 -12.73 -8.02
C ARG A 138 -17.73 -13.35 -8.91
N TYR A 139 -18.19 -12.63 -9.93
CA TYR A 139 -19.29 -13.07 -10.79
C TYR A 139 -18.86 -13.81 -12.05
N TYR A 140 -17.64 -13.56 -12.55
CA TYR A 140 -17.12 -14.12 -13.80
C TYR A 140 -15.89 -14.98 -13.53
N ILE A 141 -16.09 -16.30 -13.50
CA ILE A 141 -15.02 -17.27 -13.17
C ILE A 141 -13.88 -17.21 -14.19
N PHE A 142 -14.20 -17.13 -15.48
CA PHE A 142 -13.23 -17.07 -16.59
C PHE A 142 -12.26 -15.89 -16.45
N LEU A 143 -12.68 -14.82 -15.76
CA LEU A 143 -11.87 -13.63 -15.58
C LEU A 143 -10.66 -13.92 -14.68
N ASN A 144 -10.79 -14.84 -13.71
CA ASN A 144 -9.65 -15.26 -12.88
C ASN A 144 -8.64 -16.06 -13.71
N ASP A 145 -9.10 -16.97 -14.57
CA ASP A 145 -8.22 -17.75 -15.44
C ASP A 145 -7.46 -16.82 -16.40
N TRP A 146 -8.15 -15.82 -16.94
CA TRP A 146 -7.55 -14.80 -17.79
C TRP A 146 -6.53 -13.94 -17.04
N ILE A 147 -6.83 -13.49 -15.82
CA ILE A 147 -5.89 -12.73 -14.98
C ILE A 147 -4.64 -13.56 -14.68
N PHE A 148 -4.80 -14.81 -14.27
CA PHE A 148 -3.68 -15.69 -13.94
C PHE A 148 -3.00 -16.29 -15.17
N PHE A 149 -3.52 -16.10 -16.38
CA PHE A 149 -2.76 -16.33 -17.61
C PHE A 149 -1.59 -15.34 -17.72
N PHE A 150 -1.81 -14.07 -17.34
CA PHE A 150 -0.78 -13.02 -17.40
C PHE A 150 -0.01 -12.83 -16.10
N LEU A 151 -0.66 -12.99 -14.94
CA LEU A 151 -0.07 -12.72 -13.63
C LEU A 151 0.44 -13.98 -12.93
N VAL A 152 1.52 -13.82 -12.15
CA VAL A 152 2.01 -14.87 -11.26
C VAL A 152 1.00 -15.05 -10.13
N LYS A 153 0.50 -16.28 -9.96
CA LYS A 153 -0.40 -16.60 -8.85
C LYS A 153 0.41 -16.64 -7.54
N LYS A 154 0.16 -15.66 -6.67
CA LYS A 154 0.75 -15.56 -5.33
C LYS A 154 -0.37 -15.36 -4.30
N GLY A 155 -0.12 -15.72 -3.04
CA GLY A 155 -1.05 -15.49 -1.93
C GLY A 155 -1.95 -16.67 -1.56
N ASN A 156 -2.73 -16.47 -0.49
CA ASN A 156 -3.46 -17.51 0.26
C ASN A 156 -4.98 -17.54 0.00
N ILE A 157 -5.45 -16.99 -1.13
CA ILE A 157 -6.86 -17.15 -1.52
C ILE A 157 -6.96 -18.38 -2.42
N GLU A 158 -7.74 -19.36 -1.99
CA GLU A 158 -8.02 -20.55 -2.80
C GLU A 158 -8.94 -20.21 -3.96
N ILE A 159 -8.62 -20.78 -5.13
CA ILE A 159 -9.45 -20.67 -6.33
C ILE A 159 -10.27 -21.95 -6.42
N SER A 160 -11.48 -21.94 -5.86
CA SER A 160 -12.42 -23.06 -5.97
C SER A 160 -13.38 -22.84 -7.14
N ASN A 161 -13.72 -23.85 -7.94
CA ASN A 161 -14.72 -23.68 -9.01
C ASN A 161 -16.17 -23.57 -8.48
N VAL A 162 -16.37 -23.81 -7.19
CA VAL A 162 -17.66 -23.76 -6.51
C VAL A 162 -17.87 -22.38 -5.87
N ILE A 163 -18.95 -21.71 -6.28
CA ILE A 163 -19.29 -20.32 -5.91
C ILE A 163 -19.54 -20.15 -4.40
N GLU A 164 -20.06 -21.19 -3.73
CA GLU A 164 -20.28 -21.21 -2.27
C GLU A 164 -18.98 -21.11 -1.46
N TYR A 165 -17.87 -21.66 -1.96
CA TYR A 165 -16.57 -21.58 -1.30
C TYR A 165 -15.77 -20.29 -1.65
N LYS A 166 -16.15 -19.57 -2.73
CA LYS A 166 -15.49 -18.33 -3.18
C LYS A 166 -15.89 -17.06 -2.40
N LEU A 167 -15.85 -17.08 -1.07
CA LEU A 167 -16.03 -15.83 -0.32
C LEU A 167 -14.89 -14.82 -0.55
N ARG A 168 -13.71 -15.29 -0.98
CA ARG A 168 -12.52 -14.47 -1.22
C ARG A 168 -12.10 -14.47 -2.69
N VAL A 169 -11.72 -13.31 -3.23
CA VAL A 169 -11.28 -13.11 -4.62
C VAL A 169 -10.09 -12.14 -4.69
N PHE A 170 -9.25 -12.34 -5.71
CA PHE A 170 -8.01 -11.57 -5.91
C PHE A 170 -8.19 -10.24 -6.66
N GLY A 171 -9.30 -10.06 -7.39
CA GLY A 171 -9.37 -9.03 -8.42
C GLY A 171 -8.15 -9.13 -9.35
N LEU A 172 -7.63 -7.99 -9.82
CA LEU A 172 -6.38 -7.93 -10.60
C LEU A 172 -5.21 -7.65 -9.65
N SER A 173 -4.78 -8.67 -8.89
CA SER A 173 -3.63 -8.57 -7.97
C SER A 173 -2.96 -9.91 -7.72
N ASN A 174 -1.65 -9.85 -7.44
CA ASN A 174 -0.84 -10.98 -7.02
C ASN A 174 -0.86 -11.15 -5.48
N ALA A 175 -1.46 -10.23 -4.73
CA ALA A 175 -1.45 -10.27 -3.28
C ALA A 175 -2.51 -11.23 -2.72
N GLY A 176 -2.19 -11.90 -1.61
CA GLY A 176 -3.20 -12.59 -0.80
C GLY A 176 -4.23 -11.63 -0.19
N GLY A 177 -5.27 -12.17 0.43
CA GLY A 177 -6.42 -11.37 0.89
C GLY A 177 -6.05 -10.19 1.78
N ASP A 178 -5.14 -10.38 2.73
CA ASP A 178 -4.70 -9.29 3.61
C ASP A 178 -3.85 -8.23 2.88
N GLY A 179 -2.96 -8.67 1.98
CA GLY A 179 -2.11 -7.75 1.22
C GLY A 179 -2.90 -6.86 0.25
N LEU A 180 -3.91 -7.45 -0.41
CA LEU A 180 -4.84 -6.73 -1.27
C LEU A 180 -5.78 -5.83 -0.45
N GLY A 181 -6.35 -6.37 0.64
CA GLY A 181 -7.21 -5.63 1.55
C GLY A 181 -6.52 -4.40 2.12
N PHE A 182 -5.24 -4.50 2.46
CA PHE A 182 -4.42 -3.37 2.90
C PHE A 182 -4.25 -2.30 1.81
N SER A 183 -3.93 -2.70 0.57
CA SER A 183 -3.80 -1.76 -0.56
C SER A 183 -5.11 -1.01 -0.84
N ILE A 184 -6.25 -1.70 -0.83
CA ILE A 184 -7.56 -1.06 -1.02
C ILE A 184 -7.89 -0.13 0.14
N THR A 185 -7.54 -0.51 1.38
CA THR A 185 -7.79 0.31 2.57
C THR A 185 -6.95 1.60 2.58
N ILE A 186 -5.67 1.54 2.17
CA ILE A 186 -4.86 2.74 1.91
C ILE A 186 -5.50 3.58 0.81
N GLY A 187 -5.92 2.93 -0.28
CA GLY A 187 -6.62 3.56 -1.39
C GLY A 187 -7.86 4.31 -0.94
N LEU A 188 -8.63 3.76 0.01
CA LEU A 188 -9.79 4.40 0.64
C LEU A 188 -9.40 5.68 1.39
N CYS A 189 -8.31 5.69 2.17
CA CYS A 189 -7.82 6.90 2.86
C CYS A 189 -7.52 8.03 1.85
N PHE A 190 -6.79 7.73 0.78
CA PHE A 190 -6.51 8.70 -0.28
C PHE A 190 -7.77 9.13 -1.05
N SER A 191 -8.71 8.21 -1.24
CA SER A 191 -10.00 8.46 -1.89
C SER A 191 -10.86 9.42 -1.09
N ILE A 192 -10.95 9.23 0.24
CA ILE A 192 -11.65 10.13 1.15
C ILE A 192 -11.00 11.51 1.15
N PHE A 193 -9.67 11.58 1.20
CA PHE A 193 -8.96 12.86 1.11
C PHE A 193 -9.24 13.58 -0.21
N TYR A 194 -9.15 12.88 -1.34
CA TYR A 194 -9.49 13.43 -2.66
C TYR A 194 -10.94 13.92 -2.70
N PHE A 195 -11.87 13.12 -2.19
CA PHE A 195 -13.29 13.44 -2.16
C PHE A 195 -13.56 14.72 -1.37
N ILE A 196 -13.08 14.81 -0.12
CA ILE A 196 -13.23 15.99 0.76
C ILE A 196 -12.66 17.25 0.09
N LYS A 197 -11.52 17.14 -0.60
CA LYS A 197 -10.90 18.27 -1.31
C LYS A 197 -11.67 18.67 -2.57
N TYR A 198 -12.10 17.72 -3.38
CA TYR A 198 -12.66 17.97 -4.71
C TYR A 198 -14.14 18.41 -4.67
N ILE A 199 -14.91 17.92 -3.70
CA ILE A 199 -16.36 18.17 -3.66
C ILE A 199 -16.74 19.57 -3.13
N LYS A 200 -15.79 20.30 -2.55
CA LYS A 200 -16.02 21.67 -2.06
C LYS A 200 -16.50 22.54 -3.22
N GLY A 201 -17.66 23.18 -3.05
CA GLY A 201 -18.28 24.03 -4.07
C GLY A 201 -18.85 23.30 -5.30
N LYS A 202 -18.88 21.96 -5.33
CA LYS A 202 -19.50 21.20 -6.43
C LYS A 202 -21.00 20.97 -6.23
N SER A 203 -21.73 20.76 -7.33
CA SER A 203 -23.16 20.46 -7.33
C SER A 203 -23.45 19.14 -6.62
N ILE A 204 -24.68 18.97 -6.13
CA ILE A 204 -25.11 17.75 -5.44
C ILE A 204 -24.99 16.51 -6.33
N PHE A 205 -25.26 16.66 -7.63
CA PHE A 205 -25.13 15.60 -8.62
C PHE A 205 -23.68 15.10 -8.76
N THR A 206 -22.70 16.01 -8.84
CA THR A 206 -21.28 15.63 -8.88
C THR A 206 -20.85 14.90 -7.60
N LYS A 207 -21.37 15.32 -6.44
CA LYS A 207 -21.11 14.64 -5.16
C LYS A 207 -21.65 13.21 -5.16
N LEU A 208 -22.88 13.01 -5.66
CA LEU A 208 -23.50 11.68 -5.78
C LEU A 208 -22.76 10.79 -6.78
N MET A 209 -22.32 11.32 -7.94
CA MET A 209 -21.57 10.53 -8.92
C MET A 209 -20.23 10.03 -8.37
N LEU A 210 -19.53 10.87 -7.61
CA LEU A 210 -18.26 10.49 -6.97
C LEU A 210 -18.44 9.59 -5.75
N PHE A 211 -19.66 9.46 -5.23
CA PHE A 211 -19.98 8.55 -4.14
C PHE A 211 -20.05 7.08 -4.60
N VAL A 212 -20.48 6.83 -5.84
CA VAL A 212 -20.57 5.46 -6.40
C VAL A 212 -19.22 4.72 -6.37
N PRO A 213 -18.09 5.35 -6.77
CA PRO A 213 -16.77 4.75 -6.58
C PRO A 213 -16.41 4.45 -5.12
N LEU A 214 -16.76 5.32 -4.17
CA LEU A 214 -16.47 5.10 -2.74
C LEU A 214 -17.24 3.90 -2.19
N ILE A 215 -18.51 3.73 -2.58
CA ILE A 215 -19.30 2.52 -2.31
C ILE A 215 -18.51 1.30 -2.78
N LEU A 216 -18.15 1.25 -4.07
CA LEU A 216 -17.47 0.09 -4.64
C LEU A 216 -16.14 -0.22 -3.95
N ILE A 217 -15.37 0.79 -3.53
CA ILE A 217 -14.12 0.62 -2.76
C ILE A 217 -14.37 0.01 -1.38
N VAL A 218 -15.42 0.43 -0.68
CA VAL A 218 -15.74 -0.13 0.65
C VAL A 218 -16.25 -1.57 0.51
N PHE A 219 -17.20 -1.81 -0.42
CA PHE A 219 -17.84 -3.13 -0.55
C PHE A 219 -16.94 -4.18 -1.22
N SER A 220 -15.92 -3.79 -1.99
CA SER A 220 -14.93 -4.76 -2.50
C SER A 220 -14.21 -5.50 -1.37
N ASN A 221 -14.02 -4.86 -0.20
CA ASN A 221 -13.38 -5.49 0.96
C ASN A 221 -14.12 -6.72 1.49
N ILE A 222 -15.44 -6.82 1.27
CA ILE A 222 -16.24 -8.00 1.64
C ILE A 222 -15.69 -9.25 0.97
N PHE A 223 -15.32 -9.14 -0.30
CA PHE A 223 -14.83 -10.25 -1.10
C PHE A 223 -13.32 -10.47 -0.96
N ILE A 224 -12.62 -9.73 -0.10
CA ILE A 224 -11.15 -9.78 -0.02
C ILE A 224 -10.73 -10.29 1.35
N SER A 225 -11.05 -9.53 2.40
CA SER A 225 -10.65 -9.88 3.76
C SER A 225 -11.55 -9.22 4.81
N ARG A 226 -11.82 -9.94 5.89
CA ARG A 226 -12.61 -9.45 7.03
C ARG A 226 -11.93 -8.27 7.71
N THR A 227 -10.60 -8.32 7.80
CA THR A 227 -9.75 -7.27 8.36
C THR A 227 -9.81 -5.98 7.57
N SER A 228 -9.81 -6.03 6.24
CA SER A 228 -9.96 -4.81 5.44
C SER A 228 -11.35 -4.21 5.57
N LEU A 229 -12.41 -5.02 5.67
CA LEU A 229 -13.75 -4.52 5.93
C LEU A 229 -13.85 -3.81 7.29
N LEU A 230 -13.30 -4.41 8.36
CA LEU A 230 -13.21 -3.78 9.68
C LEU A 230 -12.37 -2.50 9.69
N THR A 231 -11.24 -2.50 9.00
CA THR A 231 -10.39 -1.31 8.93
C THR A 231 -11.10 -0.20 8.15
N SER A 232 -11.83 -0.55 7.08
CA SER A 232 -12.64 0.41 6.32
C SER A 232 -13.75 1.04 7.17
N SER A 233 -14.42 0.27 8.03
CA SER A 233 -15.45 0.81 8.93
C SER A 233 -14.85 1.76 9.97
N LEU A 234 -13.68 1.43 10.53
CA LEU A 234 -12.94 2.34 11.44
C LEU A 234 -12.56 3.65 10.75
N ILE A 235 -12.06 3.62 9.51
CA ILE A 235 -11.73 4.83 8.74
C ILE A 235 -12.99 5.68 8.54
N LEU A 236 -14.11 5.06 8.16
CA LEU A 236 -15.38 5.76 7.96
C LEU A 236 -15.83 6.43 9.26
N LEU A 237 -15.75 5.75 10.42
CA LEU A 237 -16.07 6.32 11.73
C LEU A 237 -15.24 7.57 12.04
N ILE A 238 -13.92 7.49 11.89
CA ILE A 238 -13.03 8.63 12.14
C ILE A 238 -13.36 9.79 11.19
N THR A 239 -13.68 9.47 9.93
CA THR A 239 -14.05 10.47 8.94
C THR A 239 -15.38 11.14 9.28
N ILE A 240 -16.36 10.40 9.81
CA ILE A 240 -17.64 10.94 10.30
C ILE A 240 -17.39 12.00 11.37
N PHE A 241 -16.55 11.70 12.36
CA PHE A 241 -16.18 12.67 13.41
C PHE A 241 -15.52 13.92 12.81
N TYR A 242 -14.59 13.75 11.86
CA TYR A 242 -13.94 14.87 11.19
C TYR A 242 -14.95 15.77 10.44
N ILE A 243 -15.89 15.16 9.71
CA ILE A 243 -16.89 15.90 8.94
C ILE A 243 -17.91 16.59 9.84
N TYR A 244 -18.31 15.94 10.92
CA TYR A 244 -19.18 16.52 11.93
C TYR A 244 -18.62 17.84 12.46
N ILE A 245 -17.32 17.87 12.79
CA ILE A 245 -16.61 19.08 13.22
C ILE A 245 -16.63 20.16 12.12
N LYS A 246 -16.45 19.77 10.85
CA LYS A 246 -16.48 20.68 9.69
C LYS A 246 -17.90 21.07 9.22
N LYS A 247 -18.95 20.50 9.82
CA LYS A 247 -20.38 20.76 9.55
C LYS A 247 -20.83 20.51 8.10
N GLU A 248 -20.20 19.59 7.36
CA GLU A 248 -20.67 19.23 6.01
C GLU A 248 -21.79 18.17 6.07
N LYS A 249 -23.03 18.61 6.33
CA LYS A 249 -24.21 17.73 6.61
C LYS A 249 -24.41 16.59 5.61
N LEU A 250 -24.37 16.87 4.29
CA LEU A 250 -24.59 15.86 3.27
C LEU A 250 -23.49 14.78 3.29
N LEU A 251 -22.24 15.22 3.38
CA LEU A 251 -21.09 14.33 3.43
C LEU A 251 -21.13 13.46 4.70
N PHE A 252 -21.51 14.05 5.83
CA PHE A 252 -21.69 13.33 7.09
C PHE A 252 -22.71 12.19 6.95
N ILE A 253 -23.90 12.47 6.39
CA ILE A 253 -24.95 11.47 6.18
C ILE A 253 -24.46 10.33 5.27
N ILE A 254 -23.77 10.68 4.18
CA ILE A 254 -23.22 9.73 3.21
C ILE A 254 -22.22 8.76 3.87
N ILE A 255 -21.26 9.28 4.62
CA ILE A 255 -20.25 8.43 5.28
C ILE A 255 -20.86 7.65 6.45
N LEU A 256 -21.81 8.23 7.17
CA LEU A 256 -22.57 7.54 8.22
C LEU A 256 -23.34 6.33 7.67
N ALA A 257 -23.98 6.48 6.50
CA ALA A 257 -24.66 5.37 5.83
C ALA A 257 -23.69 4.25 5.44
N LEU A 258 -22.52 4.57 4.88
CA LEU A 258 -21.49 3.57 4.57
C LEU A 258 -21.01 2.83 5.83
N PHE A 259 -20.79 3.56 6.92
CA PHE A 259 -20.34 2.99 8.18
C PHE A 259 -21.36 1.97 8.73
N PHE A 260 -22.61 2.37 8.90
CA PHE A 260 -23.65 1.45 9.39
C PHE A 260 -23.89 0.26 8.46
N LEU A 261 -23.87 0.48 7.15
CA LEU A 261 -24.03 -0.61 6.18
C LEU A 261 -22.85 -1.60 6.25
N SER A 262 -21.61 -1.12 6.39
CA SER A 262 -20.44 -1.98 6.57
C SER A 262 -20.51 -2.81 7.86
N ILE A 263 -21.00 -2.23 8.95
CA ILE A 263 -21.23 -2.93 10.23
C ILE A 263 -22.34 -3.96 10.11
N TRP A 264 -23.47 -3.59 9.52
CA TRP A 264 -24.59 -4.51 9.32
C TRP A 264 -24.18 -5.75 8.52
N ILE A 265 -23.34 -5.56 7.48
CA ILE A 265 -22.79 -6.68 6.71
C ILE A 265 -21.85 -7.55 7.55
N LEU A 266 -20.98 -6.96 8.36
CA LEU A 266 -20.10 -7.70 9.28
C LEU A 266 -20.92 -8.62 10.21
N PHE A 267 -22.01 -8.10 10.76
CA PHE A 267 -22.93 -8.88 11.60
C PHE A 267 -23.71 -9.93 10.81
N LYS A 268 -24.30 -9.57 9.67
CA LYS A 268 -25.13 -10.49 8.86
C LYS A 268 -24.34 -11.67 8.33
N LEU A 269 -23.08 -11.44 7.93
CA LEU A 269 -22.22 -12.51 7.44
C LEU A 269 -21.65 -13.40 8.57
N ASN A 270 -22.06 -13.18 9.82
CA ASN A 270 -21.60 -13.87 11.01
C ASN A 270 -20.06 -14.06 11.02
N LEU A 271 -19.35 -13.04 10.56
CA LEU A 271 -17.90 -13.08 10.43
C LEU A 271 -17.35 -12.95 11.83
N ASN A 272 -17.08 -14.09 12.47
CA ASN A 272 -16.56 -14.19 13.84
C ASN A 272 -15.45 -13.15 14.07
N LEU A 273 -15.80 -12.02 14.70
CA LEU A 273 -14.88 -10.91 14.94
C LEU A 273 -13.75 -11.34 15.87
N SER A 274 -14.03 -12.35 16.71
CA SER A 274 -13.07 -13.06 17.53
C SER A 274 -11.89 -13.58 16.72
N TRP A 275 -12.10 -14.11 15.51
CA TRP A 275 -11.00 -14.60 14.67
C TRP A 275 -10.17 -13.48 14.03
N ALA A 276 -10.76 -12.32 13.76
CA ALA A 276 -10.03 -11.19 13.17
C ALA A 276 -9.08 -10.53 14.16
N PHE A 277 -9.40 -10.60 15.46
CA PHE A 277 -8.62 -10.06 16.58
C PHE A 277 -8.29 -11.15 17.60
N GLU A 278 -8.05 -12.38 17.14
CA GLU A 278 -7.90 -13.57 18.00
C GLU A 278 -6.85 -13.34 19.10
N ASN A 279 -5.75 -12.67 18.77
CA ASN A 279 -4.70 -12.33 19.72
C ASN A 279 -5.17 -11.40 20.85
N ILE A 280 -6.01 -10.41 20.52
CA ILE A 280 -6.58 -9.47 21.50
C ILE A 280 -7.63 -10.20 22.36
N TYR A 281 -8.47 -11.03 21.73
CA TYR A 281 -9.46 -11.83 22.45
C TYR A 281 -8.82 -12.87 23.37
N SER A 282 -7.75 -13.54 22.92
CA SER A 282 -6.94 -14.46 23.75
C SER A 282 -6.44 -13.74 24.98
N TYR A 283 -5.81 -12.57 24.81
CA TYR A 283 -5.30 -11.78 25.93
C TYR A 283 -6.39 -11.36 26.91
N ILE A 284 -7.55 -10.90 26.40
CA ILE A 284 -8.68 -10.52 27.26
C ILE A 284 -9.22 -11.72 28.04
N GLN A 285 -9.28 -12.91 27.43
CA GLN A 285 -9.88 -14.10 28.03
C GLN A 285 -8.94 -14.86 28.99
N SER A 286 -7.66 -14.92 28.67
CA SER A 286 -6.68 -15.77 29.37
C SER A 286 -5.58 -14.99 30.08
N GLY A 287 -5.46 -13.68 29.86
CA GLY A 287 -4.35 -12.86 30.35
C GLY A 287 -3.04 -13.10 29.61
N ASP A 288 -3.03 -13.98 28.61
CA ASP A 288 -1.85 -14.28 27.80
C ASP A 288 -2.17 -14.33 26.30
N PHE A 289 -1.10 -14.28 25.51
CA PHE A 289 -1.18 -14.39 24.05
C PHE A 289 -1.02 -15.85 23.58
N SER A 290 -1.13 -16.84 24.48
CA SER A 290 -0.68 -18.22 24.23
C SER A 290 -1.72 -19.12 23.57
N HIS A 291 -2.88 -18.58 23.16
CA HIS A 291 -3.96 -19.36 22.56
C HIS A 291 -4.23 -18.97 21.09
N GLY A 292 -4.85 -19.89 20.35
CA GLY A 292 -5.23 -19.66 18.96
C GLY A 292 -4.08 -19.78 17.95
N SER A 293 -4.21 -19.08 16.81
CA SER A 293 -3.22 -19.06 15.72
C SER A 293 -1.82 -18.61 16.14
N LEU A 294 -1.71 -17.78 17.18
CA LEU A 294 -0.42 -17.29 17.69
C LEU A 294 0.41 -18.40 18.36
N SER A 295 -0.23 -19.34 19.04
CA SER A 295 0.44 -20.47 19.67
C SER A 295 1.05 -21.41 18.62
N ILE A 296 0.36 -21.57 17.49
CA ILE A 296 0.86 -22.30 16.32
C ILE A 296 2.03 -21.53 15.71
N LEU A 297 1.92 -20.21 15.58
CA LEU A 297 3.00 -19.36 15.07
C LEU A 297 4.27 -19.50 15.94
N ILE A 298 4.15 -19.33 17.25
CA ILE A 298 5.30 -19.35 18.18
C ILE A 298 5.87 -20.76 18.33
N ASN A 299 5.03 -21.77 18.56
CA ASN A 299 5.51 -23.11 18.92
C ASN A 299 5.81 -24.00 17.72
N LYS A 300 5.24 -23.71 16.53
CA LYS A 300 5.39 -24.58 15.34
C LYS A 300 5.96 -23.87 14.12
N MET A 301 6.04 -22.54 14.12
CA MET A 301 6.48 -21.76 12.97
C MET A 301 7.61 -20.78 13.28
N LEU A 302 8.13 -20.76 14.51
CA LEU A 302 9.32 -19.98 14.87
C LEU A 302 10.57 -20.78 14.52
N PHE A 303 11.03 -20.62 13.29
CA PHE A 303 12.32 -21.14 12.84
C PHE A 303 13.33 -20.00 12.88
N VAL A 304 14.53 -20.25 13.38
CA VAL A 304 15.57 -19.23 13.52
C VAL A 304 16.78 -19.70 12.71
N PRO A 305 17.53 -18.83 12.01
CA PRO A 305 18.60 -19.31 11.16
C PRO A 305 19.66 -20.11 11.91
N ASP A 306 20.06 -21.24 11.33
CA ASP A 306 21.02 -22.15 11.93
C ASP A 306 22.49 -21.71 11.74
N ASN A 307 22.75 -20.73 10.87
CA ASN A 307 24.10 -20.25 10.59
C ASN A 307 24.22 -18.71 10.64
N LEU A 308 25.43 -18.25 10.98
CA LEU A 308 25.73 -16.82 11.13
C LEU A 308 25.56 -16.03 9.82
N LEU A 309 25.83 -16.66 8.67
CA LEU A 309 25.73 -16.00 7.37
C LEU A 309 24.29 -15.61 7.03
N THR A 310 23.32 -16.51 7.26
CA THR A 310 21.89 -16.21 7.10
C THR A 310 21.42 -15.17 8.10
N TRP A 311 21.93 -15.18 9.33
CA TRP A 311 21.64 -14.11 10.30
C TRP A 311 22.09 -12.73 9.81
N ILE A 312 23.25 -12.64 9.15
CA ILE A 312 23.85 -11.38 8.74
C ILE A 312 23.27 -10.89 7.41
N PHE A 313 23.16 -11.77 6.41
CA PHE A 313 22.84 -11.43 5.01
C PHE A 313 21.51 -11.99 4.51
N GLY A 314 20.93 -12.97 5.20
CA GLY A 314 19.77 -13.73 4.73
C GLY A 314 20.14 -14.94 3.86
N CYS A 315 19.14 -15.75 3.51
CA CYS A 315 19.16 -16.86 2.56
C CYS A 315 17.77 -17.04 1.90
N GLU A 316 17.71 -17.80 0.79
CA GLU A 316 16.46 -18.10 0.09
C GLU A 316 15.54 -19.10 0.82
N ASP A 317 16.03 -19.77 1.88
CA ASP A 317 15.35 -20.95 2.39
C ASP A 317 14.06 -20.58 3.15
N VAL A 318 12.93 -20.92 2.52
CA VAL A 318 11.59 -20.59 2.96
C VAL A 318 11.19 -21.62 4.02
N SER A 319 11.64 -21.37 5.26
CA SER A 319 10.95 -21.97 6.40
C SER A 319 9.46 -21.66 6.28
N ASN A 320 8.59 -22.65 6.54
CA ASN A 320 7.12 -22.52 6.56
C ASN A 320 6.64 -21.62 7.72
N THR A 321 7.30 -20.47 7.94
CA THR A 321 7.01 -19.51 8.99
C THR A 321 6.07 -18.43 8.50
N ASP A 322 4.95 -18.21 9.17
CA ASP A 322 4.08 -17.06 8.92
C ASP A 322 4.43 -15.84 9.80
N ILE A 323 5.57 -15.90 10.50
CA ILE A 323 6.08 -14.80 11.31
C ILE A 323 6.83 -13.79 10.42
N GLY A 324 6.31 -12.57 10.36
CA GLY A 324 6.79 -11.53 9.43
C GLY A 324 8.26 -11.17 9.58
N TYR A 325 8.75 -10.97 10.82
CA TYR A 325 10.15 -10.59 11.07
C TYR A 325 11.13 -11.75 10.85
N ILE A 326 10.69 -13.00 11.06
CA ILE A 326 11.52 -14.18 10.80
C ILE A 326 11.67 -14.33 9.29
N LYS A 327 10.59 -14.27 8.52
CA LYS A 327 10.67 -14.17 7.05
C LYS A 327 11.59 -13.03 6.62
N TYR A 328 11.49 -11.87 7.27
CA TYR A 328 12.33 -10.71 6.98
C TYR A 328 13.82 -10.99 7.26
N LEU A 329 14.12 -11.64 8.38
CA LEU A 329 15.48 -11.98 8.78
C LEU A 329 16.07 -13.11 7.92
N TYR A 330 15.27 -14.09 7.53
CA TYR A 330 15.67 -15.08 6.53
C TYR A 330 15.90 -14.42 5.17
N TYR A 331 15.01 -13.55 4.68
CA TYR A 331 15.20 -12.96 3.35
C TYR A 331 16.28 -11.88 3.28
N TYR A 332 16.53 -11.17 4.38
CA TYR A 332 17.33 -9.93 4.36
C TYR A 332 18.42 -9.89 5.44
N GLY A 333 18.49 -10.84 6.37
CA GLY A 333 19.41 -10.75 7.50
C GLY A 333 19.21 -9.49 8.35
N ILE A 334 20.01 -9.37 9.41
CA ILE A 334 19.93 -8.24 10.33
C ILE A 334 20.43 -6.94 9.67
N ILE A 335 21.49 -7.00 8.87
CA ILE A 335 22.11 -5.80 8.30
C ILE A 335 21.12 -5.03 7.42
N PHE A 336 20.49 -5.71 6.46
CA PHE A 336 19.52 -5.03 5.60
C PHE A 336 18.26 -4.64 6.37
N SER A 337 17.87 -5.43 7.36
CA SER A 337 16.76 -5.06 8.22
C SER A 337 16.98 -3.74 8.94
N MET A 338 18.17 -3.55 9.52
CA MET A 338 18.55 -2.30 10.16
C MET A 338 18.55 -1.13 9.18
N PHE A 339 19.09 -1.30 7.98
CA PHE A 339 19.07 -0.28 6.94
C PHE A 339 17.65 0.20 6.61
N PHE A 340 16.67 -0.70 6.53
CA PHE A 340 15.27 -0.32 6.28
C PHE A 340 14.62 0.42 7.44
N TYR A 341 14.87 0.00 8.68
CA TYR A 341 14.35 0.74 9.83
C TYR A 341 14.94 2.14 9.90
N ILE A 342 16.24 2.31 9.62
CA ILE A 342 16.89 3.62 9.53
C ILE A 342 16.20 4.48 8.45
N LEU A 343 15.90 3.91 7.28
CA LEU A 343 15.20 4.61 6.20
C LEU A 343 13.82 5.12 6.63
N ILE A 344 13.03 4.28 7.31
CA ILE A 344 11.69 4.64 7.80
C ILE A 344 11.78 5.74 8.86
N ILE A 345 12.70 5.59 9.81
CA ILE A 345 12.93 6.57 10.86
C ILE A 345 13.33 7.91 10.24
N PHE A 346 14.24 7.90 9.28
CA PHE A 346 14.65 9.10 8.55
C PHE A 346 13.47 9.76 7.82
N LEU A 347 12.71 8.99 7.03
CA LEU A 347 11.54 9.50 6.31
C LEU A 347 10.46 10.04 7.26
N TYR A 348 10.29 9.42 8.44
CA TYR A 348 9.40 9.90 9.48
C TYR A 348 9.88 11.25 10.05
N PHE A 349 11.17 11.40 10.33
CA PHE A 349 11.76 12.66 10.81
C PHE A 349 11.73 13.78 9.78
N GLU A 350 11.76 13.47 8.49
CA GLU A 350 11.50 14.46 7.45
C GLU A 350 10.02 14.80 7.36
N MET A 351 9.15 13.79 7.37
CA MET A 351 7.72 13.97 7.27
C MET A 351 7.11 14.73 8.46
N ARG A 352 7.62 14.61 9.69
CA ARG A 352 7.06 15.33 10.85
C ARG A 352 7.05 16.86 10.69
N LYS A 353 7.93 17.39 9.85
CA LYS A 353 8.00 18.81 9.55
C LYS A 353 6.86 19.24 8.61
N CYS A 354 6.18 18.30 7.94
CA CYS A 354 5.02 18.51 7.07
C CYS A 354 3.68 18.76 7.80
N PHE A 355 3.60 18.60 9.13
CA PHE A 355 2.34 18.62 9.89
C PHE A 355 1.69 20.00 10.09
N ILE A 356 2.02 20.99 9.25
CA ILE A 356 1.53 22.37 9.35
C ILE A 356 0.03 22.48 9.06
N SER A 357 -0.55 21.57 8.27
CA SER A 357 -1.98 21.58 7.92
C SER A 357 -2.73 20.40 8.53
N SER A 358 -3.83 20.69 9.24
CA SER A 358 -4.63 19.72 10.00
C SER A 358 -5.15 18.56 9.15
N GLU A 359 -5.55 18.82 7.90
CA GLU A 359 -6.08 17.81 6.97
C GLU A 359 -5.06 16.71 6.61
N TYR A 360 -3.80 17.07 6.44
CA TYR A 360 -2.73 16.13 6.09
C TYR A 360 -2.24 15.34 7.30
N ARG A 361 -2.24 15.98 8.47
CA ARG A 361 -2.03 15.29 9.74
C ARG A 361 -3.11 14.24 9.98
N SER A 362 -4.37 14.56 9.72
CA SER A 362 -5.47 13.59 9.81
C SER A 362 -5.30 12.42 8.86
N LEU A 363 -4.91 12.66 7.60
CA LEU A 363 -4.64 11.58 6.64
C LEU A 363 -3.48 10.70 7.08
N PHE A 364 -2.39 11.28 7.59
CA PHE A 364 -1.26 10.50 8.11
C PHE A 364 -1.69 9.62 9.30
N LEU A 365 -2.45 10.18 10.24
CA LEU A 365 -2.97 9.40 11.38
C LEU A 365 -3.88 8.26 10.93
N LEU A 366 -4.74 8.49 9.93
CA LEU A 366 -5.55 7.43 9.32
C LEU A 366 -4.68 6.32 8.74
N LEU A 367 -3.64 6.66 7.97
CA LEU A 367 -2.72 5.67 7.41
C LEU A 367 -1.96 4.90 8.50
N LEU A 368 -1.58 5.56 9.59
CA LEU A 368 -0.94 4.92 10.74
C LEU A 368 -1.89 3.92 11.42
N ILE A 369 -3.17 4.29 11.61
CA ILE A 369 -4.19 3.38 12.15
C ILE A 369 -4.37 2.15 11.25
N VAL A 370 -4.41 2.33 9.92
CA VAL A 370 -4.47 1.20 8.98
C VAL A 370 -3.28 0.27 9.18
N CYS A 371 -2.07 0.82 9.30
CA CYS A 371 -0.87 0.01 9.52
C CYS A 371 -0.93 -0.75 10.85
N LEU A 372 -1.38 -0.10 11.93
CA LEU A 372 -1.52 -0.74 13.24
C LEU A 372 -2.56 -1.87 13.24
N VAL A 373 -3.72 -1.69 12.60
CA VAL A 373 -4.77 -2.73 12.56
C VAL A 373 -4.27 -3.97 11.81
N PHE A 374 -3.61 -3.79 10.66
CA PHE A 374 -3.05 -4.92 9.91
C PHE A 374 -1.85 -5.56 10.63
N GLN A 375 -1.08 -4.78 11.39
CA GLN A 375 0.00 -5.29 12.24
C GLN A 375 -0.52 -6.02 13.50
N ALA A 376 -1.68 -5.67 14.03
CA ALA A 376 -2.26 -6.42 15.16
C ALA A 376 -2.60 -7.87 14.77
N LYS A 377 -2.89 -8.09 13.48
CA LYS A 377 -3.18 -9.42 12.93
C LYS A 377 -1.92 -10.24 12.61
N ILE A 378 -0.90 -9.60 12.06
CA ILE A 378 0.36 -10.28 11.73
C ILE A 378 1.40 -9.79 12.73
N ILE A 379 1.86 -10.67 13.62
CA ILE A 379 2.91 -10.34 14.58
C ILE A 379 4.10 -9.79 13.80
N PHE A 380 4.25 -8.47 13.82
CA PHE A 380 5.27 -7.66 13.13
C PHE A 380 5.09 -7.42 11.61
N LEU A 381 5.78 -6.38 11.15
CA LEU A 381 5.67 -5.81 9.81
C LEU A 381 6.16 -6.80 8.75
N THR A 382 5.29 -7.12 7.78
CA THR A 382 5.69 -7.92 6.61
C THR A 382 6.38 -7.05 5.58
N VAL A 383 7.21 -7.69 4.74
CA VAL A 383 7.90 -7.11 3.58
C VAL A 383 7.01 -6.14 2.79
N GLY A 384 5.82 -6.57 2.40
CA GLY A 384 4.90 -5.75 1.60
C GLY A 384 4.32 -4.54 2.34
N LEU A 385 4.19 -4.61 3.67
CA LEU A 385 3.73 -3.49 4.50
C LEU A 385 4.83 -2.41 4.61
N PHE A 386 6.09 -2.84 4.69
CA PHE A 386 7.25 -1.94 4.67
C PHE A 386 7.36 -1.12 3.38
N THR A 387 7.27 -1.75 2.20
CA THR A 387 7.32 -1.02 0.92
C THR A 387 6.27 0.09 0.88
N LYS A 388 5.04 -0.25 1.28
CA LYS A 388 3.90 0.67 1.24
C LYS A 388 4.05 1.82 2.24
N LEU A 389 4.55 1.54 3.45
CA LEU A 389 4.89 2.58 4.44
C LEU A 389 5.98 3.53 3.92
N THR A 390 7.07 2.99 3.36
CA THR A 390 8.16 3.79 2.79
C THR A 390 7.65 4.70 1.68
N ILE A 391 6.80 4.19 0.77
CA ILE A 391 6.18 5.00 -0.30
C ILE A 391 5.31 6.12 0.30
N ILE A 392 4.48 5.80 1.29
CA ILE A 392 3.62 6.79 1.95
C ILE A 392 4.47 7.90 2.57
N LEU A 393 5.45 7.54 3.41
CA LEU A 393 6.31 8.52 4.07
C LEU A 393 7.08 9.37 3.05
N PHE A 394 7.52 8.76 1.95
CA PHE A 394 8.17 9.47 0.85
C PHE A 394 7.23 10.49 0.17
N ILE A 395 5.99 10.13 -0.13
CA ILE A 395 4.98 11.03 -0.71
C ILE A 395 4.79 12.27 0.18
N PHE A 396 4.69 12.07 1.50
CA PHE A 396 4.56 13.20 2.42
C PHE A 396 5.83 14.05 2.49
N SER A 397 7.02 13.44 2.50
CA SER A 397 8.31 14.17 2.54
C SER A 397 8.52 15.10 1.34
N LEU A 398 8.05 14.73 0.15
CA LEU A 398 8.16 15.56 -1.06
C LEU A 398 7.33 16.85 -0.98
N LYS A 399 6.22 16.85 -0.23
CA LYS A 399 5.32 18.01 -0.10
C LYS A 399 5.98 19.20 0.60
N GLU A 400 6.97 19.00 1.45
CA GLU A 400 7.59 20.07 2.24
C GLU A 400 8.75 20.79 1.55
N ASN A 401 9.61 20.07 0.83
CA ASN A 401 10.76 20.68 0.13
C ASN A 401 10.34 21.78 -0.86
N SER A 402 9.15 21.56 -1.37
CA SER A 402 8.23 22.42 -2.07
C SER A 402 7.92 23.80 -1.44
N PHE A 403 7.79 23.89 -0.12
CA PHE A 403 7.48 25.15 0.59
C PHE A 403 8.74 25.94 0.95
N THR A 404 9.85 25.26 1.25
CA THR A 404 11.11 25.93 1.63
C THR A 404 11.82 26.63 0.48
N THR A 405 11.58 26.24 -0.77
CA THR A 405 12.15 26.93 -1.94
C THR A 405 11.45 28.25 -2.27
N ARG A 406 10.23 28.49 -1.75
CA ARG A 406 9.49 29.75 -1.91
C ARG A 406 9.72 30.76 -0.78
N SER A 407 10.39 30.37 0.30
CA SER A 407 10.71 31.29 1.42
C SER A 407 12.11 31.91 1.30
N VAL A 408 12.82 31.69 0.19
CA VAL A 408 14.19 32.18 -0.07
C VAL A 408 14.28 32.93 -1.40
N ILE A 409 13.14 33.28 -2.01
CA ILE A 409 13.01 34.23 -3.12
C ILE A 409 11.97 35.24 -2.67
#